data_AF-A0A4Z0MEA1-F1
#
_entry.id   AF-A0A4Z0MEA1-F1
#
_cell.length_a   1.000
_cell.length_b   1.000
_cell.length_c   1.000
_cell.angle_alpha   90.00
_cell.angle_beta   90.00
_cell.angle_gamma   90.00
#
_symmetry.space_group_name_H-M   'P 1'
#
loop_
_entity.id
_entity.type
_entity.pdbx_description
1 polymer ?
#
loop_
_entity_poly.entity_id
_entity_poly.type
_entity_poly.pdbx_seq_one_letter_code
_entity_poly.pdbx_strand_id
1 'polypeptide(L)'
;MATRKRSPQTLVLDSTQLEEADTLTTLDYHDEVQASLCPSCGELLAWHEVACSIPATASPQALATEPPAEAEQGLASAGFAYALGQLVQPAPGAPVRPIIWRGQLKARHPRTRLVQRLNVYRLDNGYWDCYYEAELRAA
;
A
#
# COMPACT_ATOMS: atom_id res chain seq x y z
N MET A 1 -10.30 24.54 64.90
CA MET A 1 -11.05 24.81 63.65
C MET A 1 -10.67 23.75 62.62
N ALA A 2 -11.63 22.95 62.17
CA ALA A 2 -11.39 21.75 61.35
C ALA A 2 -11.64 22.02 59.86
N THR A 3 -10.64 21.80 59.02
CA THR A 3 -10.74 21.92 57.55
C THR A 3 -11.13 20.56 56.95
N ARG A 4 -12.23 20.55 56.18
CA ARG A 4 -12.83 19.35 55.57
C ARG A 4 -11.96 18.79 54.44
N LYS A 5 -11.73 17.47 54.46
CA LYS A 5 -11.17 16.70 53.35
C LYS A 5 -12.24 16.51 52.25
N ARG A 6 -11.93 16.87 51.01
CA ARG A 6 -12.72 16.50 49.81
C ARG A 6 -12.18 15.19 49.25
N SER A 7 -13.01 14.16 49.17
CA SER A 7 -12.76 12.93 48.42
C SER A 7 -13.21 13.09 46.95
N PRO A 8 -12.58 12.39 46.00
CA PRO A 8 -13.01 12.41 44.60
C PRO A 8 -14.33 11.66 44.43
N GLN A 9 -15.31 12.31 43.80
CA GLN A 9 -16.55 11.69 43.35
C GLN A 9 -16.26 10.85 42.10
N THR A 10 -16.34 9.53 42.23
CA THR A 10 -16.50 8.62 41.09
C THR A 10 -17.93 8.71 40.59
N LEU A 11 -18.12 9.31 39.41
CA LEU A 11 -19.38 9.23 38.68
C LEU A 11 -19.55 7.81 38.13
N VAL A 12 -20.49 7.08 38.71
CA VAL A 12 -21.06 5.86 38.14
C VAL A 12 -22.01 6.33 37.03
N LEU A 13 -21.70 6.01 35.76
CA LEU A 13 -22.70 6.13 34.70
C LEU A 13 -23.62 4.92 34.77
N ASP A 14 -24.85 5.18 35.18
CA ASP A 14 -25.98 4.26 35.15
C ASP A 14 -26.17 3.71 33.73
N SER A 15 -26.22 2.38 33.66
CA SER A 15 -26.60 1.63 32.47
C SER A 15 -28.10 1.33 32.55
N THR A 16 -28.91 2.21 31.99
CA THR A 16 -30.34 1.94 31.72
C THR A 16 -30.68 2.55 30.37
N GLN A 17 -31.03 1.69 29.40
CA GLN A 17 -32.36 1.63 28.76
C GLN A 17 -32.73 2.95 28.05
N LEU A 18 -33.08 2.98 26.77
CA LEU A 18 -34.06 2.16 26.08
C LEU A 18 -34.08 2.68 24.62
N GLU A 19 -34.35 1.79 23.67
CA GLU A 19 -34.97 2.10 22.37
C GLU A 19 -34.35 3.17 21.47
N GLU A 20 -33.73 2.72 20.36
CA GLU A 20 -34.16 3.20 19.04
C GLU A 20 -33.63 2.24 17.98
N ALA A 21 -34.57 1.48 17.43
CA ALA A 21 -34.43 0.88 16.13
C ALA A 21 -34.37 2.02 15.10
N ASP A 22 -33.18 2.56 14.86
CA ASP A 22 -32.98 3.47 13.75
C ASP A 22 -31.59 3.28 13.14
N THR A 23 -31.62 2.88 11.87
CA THR A 23 -30.46 2.86 10.98
C THR A 23 -29.26 2.00 11.41
N LEU A 24 -29.45 0.68 11.35
CA LEU A 24 -28.51 -0.12 10.55
C LEU A 24 -28.55 0.42 9.11
N THR A 25 -28.00 1.62 8.91
CA THR A 25 -27.35 1.94 7.66
C THR A 25 -26.18 0.97 7.66
N THR A 26 -26.45 -0.22 7.13
CA THR A 26 -25.44 -0.99 6.42
C THR A 26 -24.77 0.04 5.53
N LEU A 27 -23.68 0.62 6.02
CA LEU A 27 -22.74 1.32 5.20
C LEU A 27 -22.18 0.23 4.32
N ASP A 28 -22.95 -0.09 3.29
CA ASP A 28 -22.50 -0.61 2.01
C ASP A 28 -21.54 0.48 1.49
N TYR A 29 -20.39 0.58 2.14
CA TYR A 29 -19.16 0.98 1.50
C TYR A 29 -18.91 -0.10 0.47
N HIS A 30 -19.63 0.00 -0.65
CA HIS A 30 -19.10 -0.40 -1.93
C HIS A 30 -17.88 0.49 -2.16
N ASP A 31 -16.80 0.19 -1.43
CA ASP A 31 -15.45 0.69 -1.66
C ASP A 31 -14.89 -0.01 -2.90
N GLU A 32 -15.70 -0.09 -3.94
CA GLU A 32 -15.22 -0.28 -5.28
C GLU A 32 -14.82 1.12 -5.76
N VAL A 33 -13.76 1.66 -5.17
CA VAL A 33 -12.95 2.65 -5.85
C VAL A 33 -12.32 1.90 -7.02
N GLN A 34 -13.12 1.69 -8.08
CA GLN A 34 -12.65 1.18 -9.35
C GLN A 34 -11.72 2.25 -9.89
N ALA A 35 -10.46 2.12 -9.52
CA ALA A 35 -9.44 3.05 -9.89
C ALA A 35 -9.39 3.08 -11.42
N SER A 36 -9.73 4.23 -11.98
CA SER A 36 -10.00 4.34 -13.41
C SER A 36 -8.75 3.98 -14.21
N LEU A 37 -8.89 3.02 -15.12
CA LEU A 37 -7.83 2.59 -16.01
C LEU A 37 -7.81 3.48 -17.26
N CYS A 38 -6.63 3.72 -17.81
CA CYS A 38 -6.46 4.41 -19.06
C CYS A 38 -6.93 3.50 -20.21
N PRO A 39 -7.86 3.95 -21.07
CA PRO A 39 -8.34 3.13 -22.17
C PRO A 39 -7.27 2.82 -23.24
N SER A 40 -6.19 3.61 -23.29
CA SER A 40 -5.13 3.43 -24.29
C SER A 40 -4.11 2.37 -23.91
N CYS A 41 -3.70 2.33 -22.63
CA CYS A 41 -2.62 1.45 -22.17
C CYS A 41 -3.02 0.50 -21.04
N GLY A 42 -4.25 0.58 -20.54
CA GLY A 42 -4.75 -0.28 -19.46
C GLY A 42 -4.19 0.03 -18.06
N GLU A 43 -3.38 1.09 -17.91
CA GLU A 43 -2.76 1.46 -16.64
C GLU A 43 -3.64 2.40 -15.79
N LEU A 44 -3.53 2.38 -14.46
CA LEU A 44 -4.34 3.27 -13.61
C LEU A 44 -4.03 4.74 -13.94
N LEU A 45 -5.07 5.54 -14.18
CA LEU A 45 -4.96 6.96 -14.54
C LEU A 45 -4.19 7.77 -13.48
N ALA A 46 -4.23 7.35 -12.21
CA ALA A 46 -3.44 7.95 -11.13
C ALA A 46 -1.92 7.93 -11.41
N TRP A 47 -1.44 7.02 -12.27
CA TRP A 47 -0.04 6.93 -12.66
C TRP A 47 0.35 7.89 -13.78
N HIS A 48 -0.61 8.39 -14.55
CA HIS A 48 -0.33 9.28 -15.66
C HIS A 48 -0.03 10.69 -15.14
N GLU A 49 1.01 11.33 -15.68
CA GLU A 49 1.25 12.77 -15.46
C GLU A 49 0.79 13.63 -16.64
N VAL A 50 0.71 13.00 -17.81
CA VAL A 50 0.30 13.59 -19.08
C VAL A 50 -0.71 12.65 -19.76
N ALA A 51 -1.45 13.18 -20.73
CA ALA A 51 -2.34 12.36 -21.54
C ALA A 51 -1.57 11.17 -22.15
N CYS A 52 -2.18 9.98 -22.12
CA CYS A 52 -1.54 8.79 -22.67
C CYS A 52 -1.27 9.00 -24.16
N SER A 53 -0.01 8.89 -24.56
CA SER A 53 0.41 9.07 -25.96
C SER A 53 0.38 7.76 -26.75
N ILE A 54 0.02 6.64 -26.12
CA ILE A 54 -0.13 5.34 -26.79
C ILE A 54 -1.42 5.41 -27.62
N PRO A 55 -1.36 5.20 -28.95
CA PRO A 55 -2.58 5.05 -29.75
C PRO A 55 -3.36 3.85 -29.19
N ALA A 56 -4.67 3.98 -29.03
CA ALA A 56 -5.54 3.03 -28.33
C ALA A 56 -5.71 1.66 -29.02
N THR A 57 -4.63 1.10 -29.58
CA THR A 57 -4.64 -0.10 -30.42
C THR A 57 -3.36 -0.90 -30.18
N ALA A 58 -3.18 -1.44 -28.98
CA ALA A 58 -2.25 -2.56 -28.76
C ALA A 58 -2.64 -3.31 -27.48
N SER A 59 -3.40 -4.38 -27.66
CA SER A 59 -3.56 -5.43 -26.65
C SER A 59 -2.25 -6.22 -26.58
N PRO A 60 -1.60 -6.39 -25.41
CA PRO A 60 -0.31 -7.06 -25.35
C PRO A 60 -0.52 -8.59 -25.27
N GLN A 61 -0.37 -9.28 -26.40
CA GLN A 61 0.01 -10.68 -26.39
C GLN A 61 1.53 -10.81 -26.33
N ALA A 62 1.96 -11.71 -25.44
CA ALA A 62 3.32 -11.98 -25.04
C ALA A 62 4.29 -12.24 -26.21
N LEU A 63 5.51 -11.72 -26.08
CA LEU A 63 6.68 -12.35 -26.71
C LEU A 63 7.88 -12.22 -25.76
N ALA A 64 8.29 -13.36 -25.21
CA ALA A 64 9.51 -13.52 -24.44
C ALA A 64 10.73 -13.52 -25.36
N THR A 65 11.77 -12.75 -25.05
CA THR A 65 13.14 -12.92 -25.58
C THR A 65 14.14 -12.38 -24.55
N GLU A 66 15.21 -13.13 -24.29
CA GLU A 66 16.24 -12.99 -23.24
C GLU A 66 17.10 -11.69 -23.34
N PRO A 67 17.77 -11.25 -22.25
CA PRO A 67 18.55 -10.01 -22.22
C PRO A 67 20.06 -10.22 -22.45
N PRO A 68 20.79 -9.14 -22.79
CA PRO A 68 21.99 -8.82 -22.02
C PRO A 68 21.93 -7.40 -21.45
N ALA A 69 22.22 -7.33 -20.14
CA ALA A 69 22.79 -6.23 -19.38
C ALA A 69 22.59 -4.80 -19.92
N GLU A 70 21.54 -4.13 -19.48
CA GLU A 70 21.57 -2.81 -18.84
C GLU A 70 20.19 -2.58 -18.22
N ALA A 71 20.15 -2.19 -16.94
CA ALA A 71 18.94 -2.11 -16.14
C ALA A 71 18.09 -0.89 -16.56
N GLU A 72 17.41 -0.99 -17.70
CA GLU A 72 16.24 -0.17 -17.99
C GLU A 72 15.09 -0.71 -17.14
N GLN A 73 14.81 -0.03 -16.03
CA GLN A 73 13.56 -0.18 -15.26
C GLN A 73 12.40 0.43 -16.08
N GLY A 74 12.15 -0.16 -17.24
CA GLY A 74 11.08 0.21 -18.16
C GLY A 74 9.80 -0.52 -17.77
N LEU A 75 8.83 0.25 -17.27
CA LEU A 75 7.42 0.31 -17.70
C LEU A 75 6.61 -0.98 -18.00
N ALA A 76 7.10 -2.17 -17.66
CA ALA A 76 6.26 -3.35 -17.54
C ALA A 76 5.66 -3.33 -16.13
N SER A 77 4.37 -3.67 -16.02
CA SER A 77 3.67 -3.88 -14.76
C SER A 77 4.57 -4.66 -13.79
N ALA A 78 5.27 -3.94 -12.92
CA ALA A 78 6.39 -4.48 -12.17
C ALA A 78 5.78 -5.37 -11.09
N GLY A 79 5.72 -6.66 -11.39
CA GLY A 79 5.29 -7.65 -10.43
C GLY A 79 6.12 -7.51 -9.15
N PHE A 80 5.49 -7.75 -8.01
CA PHE A 80 6.20 -7.80 -6.75
C PHE A 80 7.18 -8.97 -6.75
N ALA A 81 8.47 -8.73 -6.49
CA ALA A 81 9.45 -9.82 -6.35
C ALA A 81 9.16 -10.76 -5.18
N TYR A 82 8.56 -10.23 -4.11
CA TYR A 82 8.21 -10.98 -2.91
C TYR A 82 6.70 -11.11 -2.71
N ALA A 83 6.26 -12.28 -2.27
CA ALA A 83 4.86 -12.58 -1.96
C ALA A 83 4.49 -12.26 -0.50
N LEU A 84 3.19 -12.11 -0.22
CA LEU A 84 2.69 -12.04 1.16
C LEU A 84 3.01 -13.35 1.89
N GLY A 85 3.40 -13.25 3.16
CA GLY A 85 3.85 -14.37 3.99
C GLY A 85 5.29 -14.83 3.72
N GLN A 86 5.92 -14.37 2.63
CA GLN A 86 7.31 -14.72 2.34
C GLN A 86 8.25 -14.16 3.39
N LEU A 87 9.18 -14.99 3.84
CA LEU A 87 10.20 -14.64 4.82
C LEU A 87 11.32 -13.85 4.13
N VAL A 88 11.60 -12.66 4.66
CA VAL A 88 12.65 -11.77 4.16
C VAL A 88 13.46 -11.18 5.31
N GLN A 89 14.67 -10.73 4.99
CA GLN A 89 15.58 -10.06 5.90
C GLN A 89 15.77 -8.59 5.45
N PRO A 90 15.44 -7.59 6.30
CA PRO A 90 15.50 -6.18 5.92
C PRO A 90 16.92 -5.55 5.98
N ALA A 91 17.86 -6.19 6.70
CA ALA A 91 19.24 -5.76 6.76
C ALA A 91 20.13 -6.96 7.10
N PRO A 92 21.41 -6.99 6.69
CA PRO A 92 22.33 -8.06 7.04
C PRO A 92 22.39 -8.26 8.56
N GLY A 93 22.03 -9.46 9.04
CA GLY A 93 22.03 -9.80 10.47
C GLY A 93 20.77 -9.39 11.23
N ALA A 94 19.80 -8.73 10.59
CA ALA A 94 18.50 -8.46 11.20
C ALA A 94 17.65 -9.74 11.29
N PRO A 95 16.67 -9.82 12.21
CA PRO A 95 15.73 -10.93 12.27
C PRO A 95 14.94 -11.07 10.97
N VAL A 96 14.75 -12.32 10.53
CA VAL A 96 13.89 -12.66 9.39
C VAL A 96 12.42 -12.42 9.77
N ARG A 97 11.65 -11.80 8.87
CA ARG A 97 10.24 -11.45 9.08
C ARG A 97 9.39 -11.76 7.85
N PRO A 98 8.12 -12.16 8.03
CA PRO A 98 7.21 -12.31 6.91
C PRO A 98 6.73 -10.95 6.38
N ILE A 99 6.46 -10.90 5.08
CA ILE A 99 5.79 -9.76 4.45
C ILE A 99 4.28 -9.81 4.74
N ILE A 100 3.72 -8.73 5.26
CA ILE A 100 2.29 -8.63 5.61
C ILE A 100 1.51 -7.73 4.66
N TRP A 101 2.19 -6.87 3.91
CA TRP A 101 1.56 -6.00 2.93
C TRP A 101 2.52 -5.66 1.80
N ARG A 102 1.95 -5.38 0.63
CA ARG A 102 2.65 -4.97 -0.59
C ARG A 102 1.89 -3.85 -1.27
N GLY A 103 2.61 -2.89 -1.85
CA GLY A 103 2.00 -1.80 -2.61
C GLY A 103 3.00 -1.13 -3.53
N GLN A 104 2.50 -0.21 -4.34
CA GLN A 104 3.32 0.56 -5.28
C GLN A 104 3.28 2.04 -4.93
N LEU A 105 4.44 2.67 -4.92
CA LEU A 105 4.60 4.10 -4.66
C LEU A 105 4.96 4.86 -5.94
N LYS A 106 4.32 6.02 -6.13
CA LYS A 106 4.65 6.98 -7.19
C LYS A 106 5.80 7.87 -6.74
N ALA A 107 7.00 7.60 -7.25
CA ALA A 107 8.18 8.42 -6.96
C ALA A 107 8.68 9.09 -8.23
N ARG A 108 9.34 10.24 -8.08
CA ARG A 108 10.12 10.84 -9.17
C ARG A 108 11.56 10.40 -9.06
N HIS A 109 12.13 9.93 -10.16
CA HIS A 109 13.54 9.60 -10.22
C HIS A 109 14.37 10.90 -10.03
N PRO A 110 15.41 10.91 -9.16
CA PRO A 110 16.09 12.14 -8.75
C PRO A 110 16.82 12.86 -9.90
N ARG A 111 17.39 12.09 -10.84
CA ARG A 111 18.13 12.65 -11.99
C ARG A 111 17.24 13.03 -13.17
N THR A 112 16.43 12.10 -13.65
CA THR A 112 15.59 12.26 -14.85
C THR A 112 14.27 12.98 -14.60
N ARG A 113 13.85 13.14 -13.34
CA ARG A 113 12.54 13.70 -12.92
C ARG A 113 11.31 12.93 -13.43
N LEU A 114 11.50 11.86 -14.18
CA LEU A 114 10.46 10.96 -14.64
C LEU A 114 9.80 10.26 -13.45
N VAL A 115 8.50 10.02 -13.56
CA VAL A 115 7.78 9.22 -12.57
C VAL A 115 8.07 7.74 -12.79
N GLN A 116 8.35 7.06 -11.68
CA GLN A 116 8.56 5.63 -11.62
C GLN A 116 7.65 5.01 -10.56
N ARG A 117 7.29 3.75 -10.79
CA ARG A 117 6.58 2.92 -9.82
C ARG A 117 7.60 2.14 -9.02
N LEU A 118 7.53 2.27 -7.70
CA LEU A 118 8.41 1.55 -6.80
C LEU A 118 7.60 0.54 -6.00
N ASN A 119 7.99 -0.73 -6.07
CA ASN A 119 7.43 -1.76 -5.21
C ASN A 119 7.90 -1.54 -3.77
N VAL A 120 6.96 -1.53 -2.84
CA VAL A 120 7.20 -1.39 -1.41
C VAL A 120 6.50 -2.49 -0.63
N TYR A 121 7.09 -2.85 0.50
CA TYR A 121 6.68 -3.97 1.33
C TYR A 121 6.61 -3.56 2.79
N ARG A 122 5.66 -4.13 3.54
CA ARG A 122 5.60 -4.00 4.99
C ARG A 122 5.87 -5.36 5.64
N LEU A 123 6.66 -5.36 6.69
CA LEU A 123 7.04 -6.56 7.43
C LEU A 123 6.26 -6.69 8.74
N ASP A 124 6.12 -7.92 9.24
CA ASP A 124 5.56 -8.18 10.58
C ASP A 124 6.58 -7.92 11.68
N ASN A 125 6.99 -6.66 11.83
CA ASN A 125 7.95 -6.22 12.85
C ASN A 125 7.34 -5.26 13.87
N GLY A 126 6.02 -5.03 13.81
CA GLY A 126 5.29 -4.10 14.68
C GLY A 126 5.40 -2.62 14.28
N TYR A 127 6.17 -2.29 13.24
CA TYR A 127 6.31 -0.93 12.73
C TYR A 127 5.40 -0.68 11.52
N TRP A 128 5.23 0.60 11.17
CA TRP A 128 4.47 1.05 10.00
C TRP A 128 5.38 1.41 8.82
N ASP A 129 6.68 1.16 8.94
CA ASP A 129 7.65 1.45 7.90
C ASP A 129 7.46 0.54 6.70
N CYS A 130 7.67 1.12 5.52
CA CYS A 130 7.70 0.39 4.25
C CYS A 130 9.14 0.26 3.79
N TYR A 131 9.48 -0.90 3.23
CA TYR A 131 10.80 -1.23 2.71
C TYR A 131 10.74 -1.32 1.19
N TYR A 132 11.76 -0.82 0.53
CA TYR A 132 11.94 -1.02 -0.90
C TYR A 132 12.41 -2.44 -1.20
N GLU A 133 12.13 -2.91 -2.41
CA GLU A 133 12.56 -4.23 -2.86
C GLU A 133 14.08 -4.46 -2.70
N ALA A 134 14.88 -3.43 -2.99
CA ALA A 134 16.34 -3.46 -2.92
C ALA A 134 16.89 -3.54 -1.48
N GLU A 135 16.08 -3.22 -0.48
CA GLU A 135 16.47 -3.29 0.94
C GLU A 135 16.20 -4.68 1.53
N LEU A 136 15.34 -5.46 0.88
CA LEU A 136 14.96 -6.79 1.34
C LEU A 136 15.81 -7.87 0.66
N ARG A 137 16.10 -8.92 1.42
CA ARG A 137 16.70 -10.15 0.91
C ARG A 137 15.80 -11.34 1.24
N ALA A 138 15.65 -12.27 0.30
CA ALA A 138 15.05 -13.56 0.61
C ALA A 138 15.87 -14.27 1.69
N ALA A 139 15.18 -14.86 2.66
CA ALA A 139 15.77 -15.64 3.75
C ALA A 139 15.94 -17.12 3.38
#